data_AF-A0A4R5KAR2-F1
#
_entry.id   AF-A0A4R5KAR2-F1
#
_cell.length_a   1.000
_cell.length_b   1.000
_cell.length_c   1.000
_cell.angle_alpha   90.00
_cell.angle_beta   90.00
_cell.angle_gamma   90.00
#
_symmetry.space_group_name_H-M   'P 1'
#
loop_
_entity.id
_entity.type
_entity.pdbx_description
1 polymer ?
#
loop_
_entity_poly.entity_id
_entity_poly.type
_entity_poly.pdbx_seq_one_letter_code
_entity_poly.pdbx_strand_id
1 'polypeptide(L)' 'MEQNDKWQLMQEIERAHMEWVTAQKRLDFVLEKEQIDYAVFALEAAEKRFEMLLKQAKNLNVSAADFHRGRAMEG' A
#
# COMPACT_ATOMS: atom_id res chain seq x y z
N MET A 1 17.69 -9.00 6.19
CA MET A 1 16.99 -7.95 5.42
C MET A 1 17.78 -6.67 5.60
N GLU A 2 18.26 -6.11 4.51
CA GLU A 2 19.11 -4.92 4.53
C GLU A 2 18.26 -3.67 4.79
N GLN A 3 18.89 -2.57 5.22
CA GLN A 3 18.18 -1.32 5.51
C GLN A 3 17.44 -0.77 4.28
N ASN A 4 18.02 -0.97 3.10
CA ASN A 4 17.41 -0.62 1.82
C ASN A 4 16.12 -1.43 1.56
N ASP A 5 16.12 -2.74 1.79
CA ASP A 5 14.94 -3.59 1.60
C ASP A 5 13.78 -3.16 2.51
N LYS A 6 14.08 -2.78 3.76
CA LYS A 6 13.07 -2.29 4.70
C LYS A 6 12.48 -0.96 4.25
N TRP A 7 13.31 -0.07 3.72
CA TRP A 7 12.85 1.21 3.18
C TRP A 7 11.99 1.01 1.92
N GLN A 8 12.41 0.13 1.00
CA GLN A 8 11.62 -0.24 -0.17
C GLN A 8 10.27 -0.84 0.23
N LEU A 9 10.24 -1.75 1.20
CA LEU A 9 8.99 -2.31 1.73
C LEU A 9 8.06 -1.22 2.27
N MET A 10 8.60 -0.23 2.98
CA MET A 10 7.81 0.90 3.48
C MET A 10 7.26 1.78 2.35
N GLN A 11 8.06 2.03 1.30
CA GLN A 11 7.59 2.73 0.10
C GLN A 11 6.48 1.97 -0.61
N GLU A 12 6.58 0.64 -0.70
CA GLU A 12 5.53 -0.19 -1.28
C GLU A 12 4.24 -0.18 -0.46
N ILE A 13 4.34 -0.18 0.87
CA ILE A 13 3.19 -0.02 1.78
C ILE A 13 2.51 1.33 1.55
N GLU A 14 3.28 2.41 1.47
CA GLU A 14 2.75 3.75 1.20
C GLU A 14 2.05 3.82 -0.16
N ARG A 15 2.66 3.25 -1.21
CA ARG A 15 2.04 3.17 -2.54
C ARG A 15 0.75 2.36 -2.53
N ALA A 16 0.75 1.17 -1.91
CA ALA A 16 -0.44 0.32 -1.82
C ALA A 16 -1.58 1.00 -1.05
N HIS A 17 -1.26 1.77 0.00
CA HIS A 17 -2.24 2.58 0.71
C HIS A 17 -2.85 3.67 -0.17
N MET A 18 -2.02 4.40 -0.95
CA MET A 18 -2.51 5.40 -1.90
C MET A 18 -3.38 4.79 -3.00
N GLU A 19 -3.01 3.62 -3.52
CA GLU A 19 -3.81 2.86 -4.49
C GLU A 19 -5.18 2.50 -3.89
N TRP A 20 -5.21 2.00 -2.65
CA TRP A 20 -6.45 1.66 -1.95
C TRP A 20 -7.36 2.88 -1.74
N VAL A 21 -6.82 4.00 -1.25
CA VAL A 21 -7.58 5.26 -1.08
C VAL A 21 -8.11 5.78 -2.42
N THR A 22 -7.32 5.64 -3.49
CA THR A 22 -7.74 6.05 -4.84
C THR A 22 -8.86 5.16 -5.37
N ALA A 23 -8.79 3.85 -5.14
CA ALA A 23 -9.84 2.91 -5.52
C ALA A 23 -11.15 3.19 -4.77
N GLN A 24 -11.08 3.54 -3.48
CA GLN A 24 -12.27 3.95 -2.70
C GLN A 24 -12.92 5.18 -3.32
N LYS A 25 -12.15 6.23 -3.58
CA LYS A 25 -12.67 7.45 -4.24
C LYS A 25 -13.26 7.14 -5.60
N ARG A 26 -12.66 6.24 -6.37
CA ARG A 26 -13.19 5.84 -7.68
C ARG A 26 -14.58 5.21 -7.57
N LEU A 27 -14.80 4.37 -6.57
CA LEU A 27 -16.11 3.74 -6.34
C LEU A 27 -17.20 4.80 -6.07
N ASP A 28 -16.87 5.89 -5.38
CA ASP A 28 -17.81 6.98 -5.10
C ASP A 28 -18.32 7.72 -6.35
N PHE A 29 -17.58 7.69 -7.47
CA PHE A 29 -17.91 8.41 -8.70
C PHE A 29 -18.46 7.51 -9.83
N VAL A 30 -18.42 6.19 -9.66
CA VAL A 30 -18.85 5.26 -10.70
C VAL A 30 -20.39 5.12 -10.68
N LEU A 31 -21.02 5.38 -11.82
CA LEU A 31 -22.49 5.35 -11.98
C LEU A 31 -23.00 4.15 -12.78
N GLU A 32 -22.15 3.53 -13.62
CA GLU A 32 -22.56 2.38 -14.43
C GLU A 32 -22.32 1.06 -13.71
N LYS A 33 -23.32 0.17 -13.77
CA LYS A 33 -23.34 -1.09 -13.03
C LYS A 33 -22.11 -1.97 -13.29
N GLU A 34 -21.71 -2.14 -14.55
CA GLU A 34 -20.52 -2.96 -14.90
C GLU A 34 -19.21 -2.34 -14.39
N GLN A 35 -19.16 -1.02 -14.28
CA GLN A 35 -18.02 -0.31 -13.73
C GLN A 35 -17.98 -0.42 -12.20
N ILE A 36 -19.13 -0.56 -11.53
CA ILE A 36 -19.22 -0.77 -10.07
C ILE A 36 -18.57 -2.11 -9.72
N ASP A 37 -18.93 -3.19 -10.39
CA ASP A 37 -18.38 -4.53 -10.12
C ASP A 37 -16.86 -4.53 -10.29
N TYR A 38 -16.34 -3.89 -11.34
CA TYR A 38 -14.91 -3.71 -11.53
C TYR A 38 -14.26 -2.84 -10.45
N ALA A 39 -14.90 -1.74 -10.04
CA ALA A 39 -14.38 -0.84 -9.01
C ALA A 39 -14.33 -1.52 -7.63
N VAL A 40 -15.33 -2.33 -7.28
CA VAL A 40 -15.35 -3.14 -6.06
C VAL A 40 -14.23 -4.17 -6.09
N PHE A 41 -14.10 -4.93 -7.17
CA PHE A 41 -13.00 -5.90 -7.30
C PHE A 41 -11.62 -5.26 -7.18
N ALA A 42 -11.41 -4.12 -7.85
CA ALA A 42 -10.15 -3.38 -7.77
C ALA A 42 -9.87 -2.85 -6.36
N LEU A 43 -10.91 -2.39 -5.64
CA LEU A 43 -10.83 -1.94 -4.27
C LEU A 43 -10.40 -3.08 -3.32
N GLU A 44 -11.06 -4.23 -3.41
CA GLU A 44 -10.75 -5.41 -2.60
C GLU A 44 -9.32 -5.91 -2.87
N ALA A 45 -8.90 -5.93 -4.14
CA ALA A 45 -7.54 -6.31 -4.50
C ALA A 45 -6.49 -5.35 -3.91
N ALA A 46 -6.74 -4.04 -3.95
CA ALA A 46 -5.85 -3.04 -3.36
C ALA A 46 -5.77 -3.17 -1.83
N GLU A 47 -6.91 -3.40 -1.18
CA GLU A 47 -6.98 -3.66 0.26
C GLU A 47 -6.17 -4.91 0.65
N LYS A 48 -6.38 -6.04 -0.05
CA LYS A 48 -5.65 -7.28 0.21
C LYS A 48 -4.16 -7.13 0.02
N ARG A 49 -3.73 -6.40 -1.01
CA ARG A 49 -2.32 -6.08 -1.25
C ARG A 49 -1.73 -5.28 -0.08
N PHE A 50 -2.43 -4.25 0.37
CA PHE A 50 -2.00 -3.44 1.51
C PHE A 50 -1.91 -4.28 2.81
N GLU A 51 -2.92 -5.10 3.11
CA GLU A 51 -2.92 -6.01 4.26
C GLU A 51 -1.74 -6.99 4.23
N MET A 52 -1.42 -7.56 3.05
CA MET A 52 -0.29 -8.47 2.88
C MET A 52 1.05 -7.79 3.17
N LEU A 53 1.24 -6.57 2.66
CA LEU A 53 2.46 -5.80 2.89
C LEU A 53 2.60 -5.39 4.37
N LEU A 54 1.50 -5.02 5.04
CA LEU A 54 1.51 -4.75 6.48
C LEU A 54 1.88 -5.99 7.31
N LYS A 55 1.33 -7.16 6.96
CA LYS A 55 1.69 -8.43 7.60
C LYS A 55 3.17 -8.75 7.38
N GLN A 56 3.68 -8.52 6.17
CA GLN A 56 5.09 -8.70 5.84
C GLN A 56 5.98 -7.78 6.70
N ALA A 57 5.68 -6.48 6.77
CA ALA A 57 6.44 -5.54 7.61
C ALA A 57 6.42 -5.92 9.08
N LYS A 58 5.26 -6.36 9.61
CA LYS A 58 5.13 -6.85 10.98
C LYS A 58 6.01 -8.09 11.22
N ASN A 59 5.98 -9.07 10.31
CA ASN A 59 6.79 -10.28 10.43
C ASN A 59 8.31 -9.99 10.38
N LEU A 60 8.69 -8.91 9.71
CA LEU A 60 10.08 -8.49 9.54
C LEU A 60 10.54 -7.47 10.59
N ASN A 61 9.67 -7.13 11.56
CA ASN A 61 9.89 -6.08 12.56
C ASN A 61 10.37 -4.76 11.95
N VAL A 62 9.79 -4.39 10.80
CA VAL A 62 10.02 -3.08 10.19
C VAL A 62 9.22 -2.03 10.94
N SER A 63 9.90 -0.98 11.38
CA SER A 63 9.36 0.08 12.21
C SER A 63 9.46 1.44 11.51
N ALA A 64 8.72 2.43 12.01
CA ALA A 64 8.83 3.81 11.53
C ALA A 64 10.26 4.37 11.66
N ALA A 65 11.07 3.87 12.60
CA ALA A 65 12.47 4.27 12.71
C ALA A 65 13.31 3.82 11.51
N ASP A 66 12.99 2.66 10.91
CA ASP A 66 13.65 2.18 9.69
C ASP A 66 13.33 3.10 8.49
N PHE A 67 12.13 3.68 8.46
CA PHE A 67 11.71 4.63 7.42
C PHE A 67 12.50 5.94 7.48
N HIS A 68 12.64 6.52 8.67
CA HIS A 68 13.43 7.75 8.86
C HIS A 68 14.91 7.55 8.53
N ARG A 69 15.47 6.38 8.84
CA ARG A 69 16.86 6.05 8.55
C ARG A 69 17.12 5.82 7.06
N GLY A 70 16.19 5.18 6.33
CA GLY A 70 16.29 5.01 4.88
C GLY A 70 16.23 6.34 4.13
N ARG A 71 15.31 7.24 4.51
CA ARG A 71 15.18 8.58 3.88
C ARG A 71 16.45 9.43 4.02
N ALA A 72 17.21 9.27 5.11
CA ALA A 72 18.46 10.00 5.33
C ALA A 72 19.64 9.50 4.47
N MET A 73 19.53 8.30 3.87
CA MET A 73 20.56 7.73 3.00
C MET A 73 20.33 8.02 1.51
N GLU A 74 19.16 8.53 1.13
CA GLU A 74 18.83 8.92 -0.26
C GLU A 74 19.18 10.37 -0.61
N GLY A 75 19.60 11.18 0.37
CA GLY A 75 20.03 12.58 0.18
C GLY A 75 21.55 12.72 0.14
#